data_AF-A0A7S2RII7-F1
#
_entry.id   AF-A0A7S2RII7-F1
#
_cell.length_a   1.000
_cell.length_b   1.000
_cell.length_c   1.000
_cell.angle_alpha   90.00
_cell.angle_beta   90.00
_cell.angle_gamma   90.00
#
_symmetry.space_group_name_H-M   'P 1'
#
loop_
_entity.id
_entity.type
_entity.pdbx_description
1 polymer ?
#
loop_
_entity_poly.entity_id
_entity_poly.type
_entity_poly.pdbx_seq_one_letter_code
_entity_poly.pdbx_strand_id
1 'polypeptide(L)'
;RMEDHQFYSRERLLELSKLEFQTYATLKQLGQLPAREIIDKSKTLLPPELAAEKLELLEEGFGSWTKSQYFQFVKAAAKFGRDDMASIAADMDLPIDAVEQYNVSFWKYGPTELKTDEWERVVTNIEKGEQKIAKKRKLSYLLKAFVNTFDDARTDMVFANKGTAHFALEQDRALLCSVDNYGYGNWDQVRKELRQDEKLLFQHTLNGMNTDSISKRCDYRMRQLERE
;
A
#
# COMPACT_ATOMS: atom_id res chain seq x y z
N ARG A 1 -21.12 -9.82 13.77
CA ARG A 1 -20.58 -8.68 14.54
C ARG A 1 -20.09 -7.68 13.51
N MET A 2 -20.58 -6.43 13.56
CA MET A 2 -20.13 -5.38 12.64
C MET A 2 -18.76 -4.90 13.13
N GLU A 3 -17.74 -5.00 12.29
CA GLU A 3 -16.37 -4.55 12.61
C GLU A 3 -16.13 -3.14 12.04
N ASP A 4 -15.16 -2.39 12.59
CA ASP A 4 -14.98 -0.96 12.29
C ASP A 4 -14.52 -0.77 10.83
N HIS A 5 -13.65 -1.68 10.36
CA HIS A 5 -13.09 -1.69 9.00
C HIS A 5 -14.10 -2.07 7.89
N GLN A 6 -15.35 -2.36 8.27
CA GLN A 6 -16.41 -2.73 7.33
C GLN A 6 -17.31 -1.54 6.96
N PHE A 7 -17.14 -0.38 7.61
CA PHE A 7 -17.79 0.90 7.28
C PHE A 7 -19.33 0.83 7.14
N TYR A 8 -19.98 0.02 7.99
CA TYR A 8 -21.44 0.02 8.10
C TYR A 8 -21.96 1.34 8.69
N SER A 9 -23.17 1.73 8.31
CA SER A 9 -23.98 2.78 8.96
C SER A 9 -24.42 2.34 10.36
N ARG A 10 -23.47 2.31 11.31
CA ARG A 10 -23.62 1.67 12.63
C ARG A 10 -24.72 2.25 13.48
N GLU A 11 -24.82 3.58 13.52
CA GLU A 11 -25.81 4.27 14.33
C GLU A 11 -27.22 3.81 13.95
N ARG A 12 -27.55 3.88 12.65
CA ARG A 12 -28.85 3.47 12.15
C ARG A 12 -29.11 1.98 12.29
N LEU A 13 -28.11 1.12 12.04
CA LEU A 13 -28.25 -0.32 12.22
C LEU A 13 -28.45 -0.71 13.70
N LEU A 14 -27.83 0.02 14.63
CA LEU A 14 -28.05 -0.17 16.07
C LEU A 14 -29.45 0.30 16.49
N GLU A 15 -29.95 1.40 15.95
CA GLU A 15 -31.33 1.85 16.16
C GLU A 15 -32.34 0.80 15.70
N LEU A 16 -32.18 0.28 14.46
CA LEU A 16 -33.05 -0.76 13.91
C LEU A 16 -32.98 -2.04 14.74
N SER A 17 -31.79 -2.43 15.20
CA SER A 17 -31.62 -3.57 16.11
C SER A 17 -32.30 -3.36 17.46
N LYS A 18 -32.27 -2.14 18.00
CA LYS A 18 -32.94 -1.80 19.27
C LYS A 18 -34.46 -1.81 19.10
N LEU A 19 -34.97 -1.29 17.98
CA LEU A 19 -36.38 -1.31 17.65
C LEU A 19 -36.90 -2.74 17.47
N GLU A 20 -36.11 -3.61 16.84
CA GLU A 20 -36.43 -5.03 16.68
C GLU A 20 -36.52 -5.74 18.04
N PHE A 21 -35.57 -5.45 18.95
CA PHE A 21 -35.60 -5.98 20.32
C PHE A 21 -36.81 -5.48 21.11
N GLN A 22 -37.15 -4.19 21.00
CA GLN A 22 -38.35 -3.62 21.63
C GLN A 22 -39.63 -4.26 21.09
N THR A 23 -39.74 -4.40 19.76
CA THR A 23 -40.88 -5.02 19.09
C THR A 23 -41.07 -6.46 19.57
N TYR A 24 -39.98 -7.23 19.65
CA TYR A 24 -40.00 -8.58 20.22
C TYR A 24 -40.50 -8.60 21.68
N ALA A 25 -39.98 -7.70 22.53
CA ALA A 25 -40.37 -7.62 23.93
C ALA A 25 -41.86 -7.28 24.09
N THR A 26 -42.37 -6.32 23.30
CA THR A 26 -43.78 -5.92 23.30
C THR A 26 -44.69 -7.07 22.83
N LEU A 27 -44.36 -7.73 21.72
CA LEU A 27 -45.14 -8.86 21.21
C LEU A 27 -45.16 -10.05 22.18
N LYS A 28 -44.03 -10.30 22.86
CA LYS A 28 -43.94 -11.33 23.90
C LYS A 28 -44.81 -11.01 25.11
N GLN A 29 -44.83 -9.75 25.56
CA GLN A 29 -45.69 -9.32 26.68
C GLN A 29 -47.18 -9.41 26.33
N LEU A 30 -47.55 -9.08 25.09
CA LEU A 30 -48.94 -9.16 24.61
C LEU A 30 -49.40 -10.59 24.29
N GLY A 31 -48.51 -11.59 24.35
CA GLY A 31 -48.82 -12.97 23.96
C GLY A 31 -49.08 -13.15 22.46
N GLN A 32 -48.74 -12.15 21.64
CA GLN A 32 -48.95 -12.11 20.19
C GLN A 32 -47.66 -12.42 19.41
N LEU A 33 -46.70 -13.09 20.06
CA LEU A 33 -45.44 -13.43 19.40
C LEU A 33 -45.72 -14.43 18.25
N PRO A 34 -45.27 -14.14 17.02
CA PRO A 34 -45.42 -15.08 15.91
C PRO A 34 -44.77 -16.43 16.24
N ALA A 35 -45.32 -17.51 15.67
CA ALA A 35 -44.72 -18.83 15.80
C ALA A 35 -43.26 -18.81 15.31
N ARG A 36 -42.39 -19.59 15.97
CA ARG A 36 -40.94 -19.61 15.70
C ARG A 36 -40.61 -19.88 14.22
N GLU A 37 -41.37 -20.73 13.56
CA GLU A 37 -41.24 -21.03 12.12
C GLU A 37 -41.46 -19.80 11.23
N ILE A 38 -42.35 -18.88 11.61
CA ILE A 38 -42.62 -17.64 10.88
C ILE A 38 -41.47 -16.66 11.09
N ILE A 39 -40.95 -16.58 12.32
CA ILE A 39 -39.79 -15.74 12.66
C ILE A 39 -38.54 -16.23 11.93
N ASP A 40 -38.33 -17.54 11.88
CA ASP A 40 -37.18 -18.14 11.15
C ASP A 40 -37.30 -17.91 9.62
N LYS A 41 -38.52 -17.84 9.09
CA LYS A 41 -38.78 -17.49 7.68
C LYS A 41 -38.59 -16.00 7.39
N SER A 42 -39.15 -15.12 8.21
CA SER A 42 -39.05 -13.67 7.99
C SER A 42 -37.67 -13.12 8.33
N LYS A 43 -36.92 -13.81 9.21
CA LYS A 43 -35.61 -13.39 9.76
C LYS A 43 -35.59 -12.01 10.43
N THR A 44 -36.74 -11.35 10.52
CA THR A 44 -36.91 -10.04 11.13
C THR A 44 -38.33 -9.88 11.70
N LEU A 45 -38.42 -9.07 12.74
CA LEU A 45 -39.68 -8.66 13.38
C LEU A 45 -40.02 -7.20 13.11
N LEU A 46 -39.21 -6.53 12.30
CA LEU A 46 -39.44 -5.15 11.90
C LEU A 46 -40.58 -5.07 10.86
N PRO A 47 -41.29 -3.92 10.79
CA PRO A 47 -42.17 -3.61 9.69
C PRO A 47 -41.47 -3.77 8.33
N PRO A 48 -42.18 -4.14 7.25
CA PRO A 48 -41.57 -4.39 5.94
C PRO A 48 -40.66 -3.27 5.43
N GLU A 49 -41.03 -2.01 5.66
CA GLU A 49 -40.22 -0.85 5.25
C GLU A 49 -38.88 -0.78 5.99
N LEU A 50 -38.89 -0.94 7.33
CA LEU A 50 -37.68 -0.91 8.14
C LEU A 50 -36.83 -2.16 7.97
N ALA A 51 -37.47 -3.29 7.64
CA ALA A 51 -36.78 -4.52 7.26
C ALA A 51 -36.03 -4.35 5.93
N ALA A 52 -36.64 -3.69 4.94
CA ALA A 52 -35.98 -3.37 3.67
C ALA A 52 -34.82 -2.39 3.87
N GLU A 53 -35.03 -1.30 4.62
CA GLU A 53 -33.98 -0.34 4.99
C GLU A 53 -32.80 -1.05 5.68
N LYS A 54 -33.08 -1.95 6.63
CA LYS A 54 -32.03 -2.73 7.31
C LYS A 54 -31.21 -3.58 6.34
N LEU A 55 -31.84 -4.19 5.33
CA LEU A 55 -31.15 -4.99 4.33
C LEU A 55 -30.27 -4.11 3.44
N GLU A 56 -30.79 -2.98 2.95
CA GLU A 56 -30.02 -2.02 2.16
C GLU A 56 -28.78 -1.52 2.92
N LEU A 57 -28.94 -1.12 4.18
CA LEU A 57 -27.82 -0.67 5.03
C LEU A 57 -26.79 -1.77 5.32
N LEU A 58 -27.21 -3.05 5.31
CA LEU A 58 -26.30 -4.18 5.44
C LEU A 58 -25.58 -4.50 4.12
N GLU A 59 -26.19 -4.23 2.97
CA GLU A 59 -25.57 -4.38 1.65
C GLU A 59 -24.57 -3.27 1.34
N GLU A 60 -24.80 -2.04 1.83
CA GLU A 60 -23.87 -0.91 1.69
C GLU A 60 -22.53 -1.13 2.41
N GLY A 61 -22.51 -1.96 3.45
CA GLY A 61 -21.31 -2.24 4.22
C GLY A 61 -20.43 -3.34 3.61
N PHE A 62 -19.15 -3.33 3.96
CA PHE A 62 -18.17 -4.30 3.46
C PHE A 62 -18.17 -5.58 4.31
N GLY A 63 -19.31 -6.27 4.38
CA GLY A 63 -19.48 -7.46 5.22
C GLY A 63 -18.60 -8.65 4.84
N SER A 64 -18.22 -8.75 3.57
CA SER A 64 -17.30 -9.77 3.06
C SER A 64 -15.84 -9.49 3.42
N TRP A 65 -15.50 -8.26 3.82
CA TRP A 65 -14.13 -7.86 4.11
C TRP A 65 -13.69 -8.34 5.49
N THR A 66 -12.69 -9.21 5.48
CA THR A 66 -12.05 -9.72 6.69
C THR A 66 -11.02 -8.73 7.24
N LYS A 67 -10.73 -8.82 8.53
CA LYS A 67 -9.67 -8.02 9.17
C LYS A 67 -8.29 -8.24 8.53
N SER A 68 -8.03 -9.45 8.02
CA SER A 68 -6.79 -9.77 7.29
C SER A 68 -6.71 -8.99 5.98
N GLN A 69 -7.79 -8.97 5.19
CA GLN A 69 -7.86 -8.21 3.94
C GLN A 69 -7.73 -6.71 4.18
N TYR A 70 -8.31 -6.18 5.26
CA TYR A 70 -8.09 -4.79 5.65
C TYR A 70 -6.59 -4.47 5.87
N PHE A 71 -5.88 -5.26 6.66
CA PHE A 71 -4.44 -5.02 6.86
C PHE A 71 -3.61 -5.25 5.59
N GLN A 72 -4.03 -6.20 4.74
CA GLN A 72 -3.41 -6.42 3.44
C GLN A 72 -3.61 -5.22 2.52
N PHE A 73 -4.81 -4.64 2.48
CA PHE A 73 -5.12 -3.41 1.76
C PHE A 73 -4.24 -2.25 2.21
N VAL A 74 -4.14 -1.99 3.53
CA VAL A 74 -3.28 -0.93 4.07
C VAL A 74 -1.82 -1.14 3.68
N LYS A 75 -1.34 -2.38 3.74
CA LYS A 75 0.04 -2.73 3.36
C LYS A 75 0.27 -2.55 1.86
N ALA A 76 -0.68 -2.95 1.02
CA ALA A 76 -0.62 -2.81 -0.42
C ALA A 76 -0.67 -1.33 -0.84
N ALA A 77 -1.56 -0.52 -0.25
CA ALA A 77 -1.62 0.92 -0.45
C ALA A 77 -0.30 1.62 -0.08
N ALA A 78 0.34 1.21 1.02
CA ALA A 78 1.67 1.72 1.39
C ALA A 78 2.80 1.25 0.44
N LYS A 79 2.65 0.10 -0.23
CA LYS A 79 3.67 -0.50 -1.11
C LYS A 79 3.61 0.06 -2.53
N PHE A 80 2.42 0.29 -3.07
CA PHE A 80 2.20 0.72 -4.45
C PHE A 80 1.75 2.18 -4.58
N GLY A 81 1.24 2.77 -3.50
CA GLY A 81 0.63 4.08 -3.45
C GLY A 81 -0.89 3.98 -3.51
N ARG A 82 -1.59 4.95 -2.89
CA ARG A 82 -3.05 4.91 -2.76
C ARG A 82 -3.82 5.08 -4.07
N ASP A 83 -3.15 5.40 -5.17
CA ASP A 83 -3.79 5.64 -6.48
C ASP A 83 -3.65 4.42 -7.42
N ASP A 84 -2.74 3.49 -7.13
CA ASP A 84 -2.47 2.33 -7.99
C ASP A 84 -3.38 1.15 -7.64
N MET A 85 -4.67 1.30 -7.93
CA MET A 85 -5.69 0.27 -7.64
C MET A 85 -5.39 -1.06 -8.33
N ALA A 86 -4.82 -1.05 -9.53
CA ALA A 86 -4.50 -2.26 -10.27
C ALA A 86 -3.46 -3.10 -9.54
N SER A 87 -2.36 -2.49 -9.07
CA SER A 87 -1.34 -3.18 -8.30
C SER A 87 -1.85 -3.64 -6.93
N ILE A 88 -2.69 -2.83 -6.26
CA ILE A 88 -3.30 -3.20 -4.97
C ILE A 88 -4.21 -4.42 -5.14
N ALA A 89 -5.10 -4.39 -6.14
CA ALA A 89 -6.03 -5.49 -6.42
C ALA A 89 -5.30 -6.79 -6.77
N ALA A 90 -4.22 -6.70 -7.54
CA ALA A 90 -3.37 -7.85 -7.85
C ALA A 90 -2.65 -8.42 -6.60
N ASP A 91 -2.17 -7.59 -5.68
CA ASP A 91 -1.53 -8.06 -4.42
C ASP A 91 -2.55 -8.63 -3.42
N MET A 92 -3.84 -8.26 -3.57
CA MET A 92 -4.96 -8.72 -2.74
C MET A 92 -5.69 -9.94 -3.31
N ASP A 93 -5.42 -10.33 -4.55
CA ASP A 93 -6.19 -11.34 -5.30
C ASP A 93 -7.71 -11.02 -5.31
N LEU A 94 -8.06 -9.74 -5.47
CA LEU A 94 -9.43 -9.25 -5.51
C LEU A 94 -9.74 -8.52 -6.83
N PRO A 95 -11.03 -8.44 -7.24
CA PRO A 95 -11.45 -7.60 -8.36
C PRO A 95 -11.12 -6.12 -8.09
N ILE A 96 -10.66 -5.41 -9.13
CA ILE A 96 -10.31 -3.99 -9.05
C ILE A 96 -11.50 -3.17 -8.54
N ASP A 97 -12.70 -3.40 -9.07
CA ASP A 97 -13.92 -2.68 -8.68
C ASP A 97 -14.22 -2.79 -7.18
N ALA A 98 -14.01 -3.97 -6.59
CA ALA A 98 -14.24 -4.19 -5.16
C ALA A 98 -13.22 -3.43 -4.29
N VAL A 99 -11.97 -3.37 -4.74
CA VAL A 99 -10.90 -2.63 -4.06
C VAL A 99 -11.09 -1.12 -4.21
N GLU A 100 -11.53 -0.64 -5.37
CA GLU A 100 -11.79 0.76 -5.62
C GLU A 100 -12.96 1.29 -4.77
N GLN A 101 -14.06 0.53 -4.73
CA GLN A 101 -15.19 0.84 -3.83
C GLN A 101 -14.75 0.89 -2.36
N TYR A 102 -13.94 -0.08 -1.93
CA TYR A 102 -13.40 -0.09 -0.57
C TYR A 102 -12.47 1.09 -0.32
N ASN A 103 -11.60 1.46 -1.27
CA ASN A 103 -10.67 2.57 -1.14
C ASN A 103 -11.42 3.91 -0.96
N VAL A 104 -12.47 4.15 -1.76
CA VAL A 104 -13.30 5.36 -1.64
C VAL A 104 -13.93 5.44 -0.25
N SER A 105 -14.53 4.34 0.22
CA SER A 105 -15.15 4.28 1.55
C SER A 105 -14.12 4.38 2.68
N PHE A 106 -12.96 3.76 2.52
CA PHE A 106 -11.87 3.80 3.49
C PHE A 106 -11.40 5.24 3.75
N TRP A 107 -11.19 6.05 2.71
CA TRP A 107 -10.77 7.44 2.89
C TRP A 107 -11.91 8.36 3.36
N LYS A 108 -13.16 8.05 2.97
CA LYS A 108 -14.33 8.84 3.36
C LYS A 108 -14.73 8.62 4.82
N TYR A 109 -14.78 7.36 5.25
CA TYR A 109 -15.31 6.95 6.56
C TYR A 109 -14.24 6.54 7.57
N GLY A 110 -13.02 6.24 7.12
CA GLY A 110 -11.89 5.91 8.01
C GLY A 110 -11.65 6.90 9.14
N PRO A 111 -11.68 8.23 8.92
CA PRO A 111 -11.49 9.21 9.99
C PRO A 111 -12.55 9.19 11.10
N THR A 112 -13.77 8.71 10.80
CA THR A 112 -14.92 8.74 11.72
C THR A 112 -15.23 7.37 12.33
N GLU A 113 -15.12 6.30 11.54
CA GLU A 113 -15.52 4.95 11.94
C GLU A 113 -14.39 4.14 12.59
N LEU A 114 -13.13 4.38 12.19
CA LEU A 114 -11.98 3.73 12.81
C LEU A 114 -11.57 4.49 14.08
N LYS A 115 -10.98 3.76 15.02
CA LYS A 115 -10.39 4.39 16.22
C LYS A 115 -9.32 5.39 15.80
N THR A 116 -9.33 6.57 16.40
CA THR A 116 -8.42 7.68 16.05
C THR A 116 -6.95 7.25 16.00
N ASP A 117 -6.47 6.53 17.03
CA ASP A 117 -5.09 6.03 17.08
C ASP A 117 -4.76 5.04 15.94
N GLU A 118 -5.74 4.23 15.53
CA GLU A 118 -5.57 3.26 14.45
C GLU A 118 -5.52 3.98 13.10
N TRP A 119 -6.45 4.91 12.88
CA TRP A 119 -6.50 5.73 11.67
C TRP A 119 -5.20 6.50 11.45
N GLU A 120 -4.73 7.23 12.46
CA GLU A 120 -3.48 8.00 12.38
C GLU A 120 -2.28 7.11 12.05
N ARG A 121 -2.20 5.93 12.67
CA ARG A 121 -1.13 4.97 12.42
C ARG A 121 -1.18 4.44 10.98
N VAL A 122 -2.35 4.10 10.49
CA VAL A 122 -2.56 3.57 9.14
C VAL A 122 -2.21 4.62 8.09
N VAL A 123 -2.73 5.84 8.22
CA VAL A 123 -2.45 6.96 7.32
C VAL A 123 -0.96 7.28 7.30
N THR A 124 -0.32 7.40 8.47
CA THR A 124 1.13 7.65 8.57
C THR A 124 1.94 6.55 7.86
N ASN A 125 1.50 5.29 7.93
CA ASN A 125 2.18 4.18 7.27
C ASN A 125 2.05 4.29 5.73
N ILE A 126 0.85 4.61 5.23
CA ILE A 126 0.60 4.81 3.80
C ILE A 126 1.43 5.98 3.27
N GLU A 127 1.41 7.13 3.95
CA GLU A 127 2.18 8.32 3.56
C GLU A 127 3.69 8.07 3.55
N LYS A 128 4.23 7.36 4.55
CA LYS A 128 5.64 6.95 4.56
C LYS A 128 5.97 6.02 3.40
N GLY A 129 5.04 5.15 3.00
CA GLY A 129 5.14 4.31 1.82
C GLY A 129 5.24 5.14 0.54
N GLU A 130 4.32 6.08 0.37
CA GLU A 130 4.26 6.98 -0.78
C GLU A 130 5.48 7.88 -0.88
N GLN A 131 5.98 8.42 0.24
CA GLN A 131 7.22 9.18 0.27
C GLN A 131 8.42 8.35 -0.24
N LYS A 132 8.49 7.06 0.10
CA LYS A 132 9.54 6.17 -0.41
C LYS A 132 9.39 5.94 -1.92
N ILE A 133 8.17 5.75 -2.41
CA ILE A 133 7.88 5.58 -3.83
C ILE A 133 8.25 6.84 -4.61
N ALA A 134 7.81 8.01 -4.13
CA ALA A 134 8.12 9.31 -4.72
C ALA A 134 9.63 9.57 -4.74
N LYS A 135 10.33 9.28 -3.63
CA LYS A 135 11.79 9.39 -3.58
C LYS A 135 12.47 8.48 -4.60
N LYS A 136 12.05 7.22 -4.70
CA LYS A 136 12.58 6.27 -5.68
C LYS A 136 12.37 6.75 -7.12
N ARG A 137 11.17 7.27 -7.44
CA ARG A 137 10.85 7.83 -8.76
C ARG A 137 11.72 9.04 -9.08
N LYS A 138 11.84 9.98 -8.13
CA LYS A 138 12.70 11.16 -8.26
C LYS A 138 14.15 10.78 -8.52
N LEU A 139 14.72 9.87 -7.72
CA LEU A 139 16.11 9.42 -7.88
C LEU A 139 16.34 8.74 -9.24
N SER A 140 15.41 7.91 -9.68
CA SER A 140 15.49 7.24 -10.98
C SER A 140 15.46 8.26 -12.13
N TYR A 141 14.61 9.28 -12.03
CA TYR A 141 14.55 10.38 -13.00
C TYR A 141 15.84 11.20 -13.04
N LEU A 142 16.34 11.62 -11.87
CA LEU A 142 17.58 12.41 -11.77
C LEU A 142 18.78 11.65 -12.31
N LEU A 143 18.91 10.36 -11.97
CA LEU A 143 19.96 9.52 -12.50
C LEU A 143 19.91 9.42 -14.02
N LYS A 144 18.73 9.18 -14.59
CA LYS A 144 18.56 9.10 -16.03
C LYS A 144 18.91 10.41 -16.73
N ALA A 145 18.46 11.53 -16.18
CA ALA A 145 18.81 12.86 -16.69
C ALA A 145 20.32 13.09 -16.64
N PHE A 146 20.98 12.71 -15.55
CA PHE A 146 22.42 12.85 -15.36
C PHE A 146 23.23 11.92 -16.26
N VAL A 147 22.82 10.67 -16.47
CA VAL A 147 23.49 9.75 -17.40
C VAL A 147 23.40 10.27 -18.83
N ASN A 148 22.26 10.84 -19.22
CA ASN A 148 22.04 11.39 -20.56
C ASN A 148 22.79 12.70 -20.86
N THR A 149 23.47 13.33 -19.88
CA THR A 149 24.32 14.50 -20.17
C THR A 149 25.66 14.13 -20.80
N PHE A 150 26.02 12.83 -20.78
CA PHE A 150 27.28 12.32 -21.29
C PHE A 150 27.04 11.45 -22.53
N ASP A 151 27.90 11.58 -23.54
CA ASP A 151 27.86 10.73 -24.73
C ASP A 151 28.27 9.28 -24.40
N ASP A 152 29.32 9.10 -23.58
CA ASP A 152 29.65 7.82 -22.93
C ASP A 152 29.74 7.97 -21.42
N ALA A 153 28.62 7.77 -20.73
CA ALA A 153 28.53 7.83 -19.27
C ALA A 153 29.49 6.87 -18.53
N ARG A 154 29.96 5.79 -19.17
CA ARG A 154 30.95 4.86 -18.57
C ARG A 154 32.35 5.45 -18.56
N THR A 155 32.64 6.43 -19.40
CA THR A 155 33.98 7.02 -19.58
C THR A 155 34.04 8.50 -19.18
N ASP A 156 32.96 9.24 -19.39
CA ASP A 156 32.95 10.70 -19.31
C ASP A 156 32.34 11.24 -18.01
N MET A 157 31.57 10.42 -17.29
CA MET A 157 30.91 10.84 -16.06
C MET A 157 31.92 11.28 -14.99
N VAL A 158 31.86 12.53 -14.56
CA VAL A 158 32.73 13.09 -13.51
C VAL A 158 31.89 13.43 -12.29
N PHE A 159 32.48 13.28 -11.10
CA PHE A 159 31.85 13.69 -9.83
C PHE A 159 32.68 14.81 -9.21
N ALA A 160 32.03 15.84 -8.65
CA ALA A 160 32.76 16.96 -8.04
C ALA A 160 33.62 16.53 -6.85
N ASN A 161 33.22 15.45 -6.17
CA ASN A 161 33.96 14.86 -5.06
C ASN A 161 34.66 13.55 -5.48
N LYS A 162 36.01 13.56 -5.42
CA LYS A 162 36.79 12.31 -5.39
C LYS A 162 36.24 11.46 -4.24
N GLY A 163 35.73 10.28 -4.58
CA GLY A 163 35.01 9.43 -3.63
C GLY A 163 35.83 9.07 -2.40
N THR A 164 35.18 8.45 -1.42
CA THR A 164 35.87 7.70 -0.35
C THR A 164 36.99 6.84 -0.96
N ALA A 165 38.19 6.86 -0.36
CA ALA A 165 39.42 6.23 -0.88
C ALA A 165 39.27 4.74 -1.31
N HIS A 166 38.22 4.07 -0.86
CA HIS A 166 37.91 2.67 -1.16
C HIS A 166 37.20 2.43 -2.49
N PHE A 167 36.73 3.48 -3.19
CA PHE A 167 36.02 3.35 -4.46
C PHE A 167 36.67 4.14 -5.58
N ALA A 168 37.01 3.45 -6.67
CA ALA A 168 37.50 4.06 -7.89
C ALA A 168 36.35 4.71 -8.67
N LEU A 169 36.69 5.74 -9.44
CA LEU A 169 35.73 6.47 -10.29
C LEU A 169 34.97 5.53 -11.23
N GLU A 170 35.68 4.59 -11.83
CA GLU A 170 35.14 3.58 -12.76
C GLU A 170 34.06 2.71 -12.11
N GLN A 171 34.21 2.37 -10.83
CA GLN A 171 33.23 1.58 -10.07
C GLN A 171 31.92 2.33 -9.91
N ASP A 172 32.01 3.62 -9.59
CA ASP A 172 30.84 4.46 -9.40
C ASP A 172 30.11 4.70 -10.72
N ARG A 173 30.84 4.90 -11.82
CA ARG A 173 30.26 5.01 -13.17
C ARG A 173 29.52 3.75 -13.57
N ALA A 174 30.17 2.59 -13.42
CA ALA A 174 29.57 1.31 -13.71
C ALA A 174 28.32 1.07 -12.86
N LEU A 175 28.40 1.35 -11.55
CA LEU A 175 27.27 1.23 -10.64
C LEU A 175 26.08 2.08 -11.09
N LEU A 176 26.30 3.37 -11.37
CA LEU A 176 25.22 4.28 -11.75
C LEU A 176 24.62 3.92 -13.12
N CYS A 177 25.45 3.56 -14.10
CA CYS A 177 24.96 3.08 -15.39
C CYS A 177 24.14 1.78 -15.27
N SER A 178 24.60 0.83 -14.44
CA SER A 178 23.85 -0.40 -14.18
C SER A 178 22.52 -0.12 -13.48
N VAL A 179 22.47 0.86 -12.56
CA VAL A 179 21.22 1.25 -11.88
C VAL A 179 20.26 1.96 -12.84
N ASP A 180 20.74 2.75 -13.79
CA ASP A 180 19.91 3.36 -14.83
C ASP A 180 19.30 2.29 -15.76
N ASN A 181 20.12 1.31 -16.19
CA ASN A 181 19.69 0.24 -17.06
C ASN A 181 18.67 -0.72 -16.42
N TYR A 182 18.90 -1.15 -15.17
CA TYR A 182 18.09 -2.17 -14.51
C TYR A 182 17.05 -1.62 -13.52
N GLY A 183 17.09 -0.32 -13.25
CA GLY A 183 16.21 0.37 -12.34
C GLY A 183 16.67 0.36 -10.88
N TYR A 184 16.41 1.47 -10.19
CA TYR A 184 16.71 1.61 -8.77
C TYR A 184 15.99 0.56 -7.92
N GLY A 185 16.70 -0.08 -6.99
CA GLY A 185 16.17 -1.14 -6.13
C GLY A 185 16.31 -2.56 -6.69
N ASN A 186 16.65 -2.73 -7.97
CA ASN A 186 16.92 -4.05 -8.56
C ASN A 186 18.38 -4.49 -8.33
N TRP A 187 18.78 -4.51 -7.06
CA TRP A 187 20.18 -4.64 -6.66
C TRP A 187 20.80 -5.99 -7.04
N ASP A 188 20.02 -7.06 -7.12
CA ASP A 188 20.50 -8.37 -7.53
C ASP A 188 20.96 -8.37 -8.99
N GLN A 189 20.17 -7.76 -9.88
CA GLN A 189 20.53 -7.64 -11.29
C GLN A 189 21.69 -6.67 -11.49
N VAL A 190 21.70 -5.52 -10.78
CA VAL A 190 22.82 -4.58 -10.78
C VAL A 190 24.11 -5.27 -10.32
N ARG A 191 24.05 -6.08 -9.25
CA ARG A 191 25.20 -6.83 -8.75
C ARG A 191 25.70 -7.86 -9.76
N LYS A 192 24.79 -8.54 -10.46
CA LYS A 192 25.14 -9.51 -11.50
C LYS A 192 25.89 -8.84 -12.64
N GLU A 193 25.39 -7.70 -13.13
CA GLU A 193 26.03 -6.91 -14.18
C GLU A 193 27.45 -6.49 -13.77
N LEU A 194 27.59 -5.90 -12.58
CA LEU A 194 28.89 -5.42 -12.08
C LEU A 194 29.95 -6.52 -11.96
N ARG A 195 29.53 -7.77 -11.73
CA ARG A 195 30.44 -8.94 -11.67
C ARG A 195 30.82 -9.47 -13.05
N GLN A 196 29.96 -9.28 -14.03
CA GLN A 196 30.18 -9.71 -15.42
C GLN A 196 30.97 -8.68 -16.23
N ASP A 197 31.17 -7.49 -15.66
CA ASP A 197 31.88 -6.39 -16.28
C ASP A 197 33.39 -6.66 -16.40
N GLU A 198 33.84 -6.87 -17.64
CA GLU A 198 35.24 -7.19 -17.95
C GLU A 198 36.21 -6.08 -17.51
N LYS A 199 35.77 -4.82 -17.51
CA LYS A 199 36.60 -3.67 -17.10
C LYS A 199 36.84 -3.66 -15.58
N LEU A 200 35.99 -4.34 -14.81
CA LEU A 200 36.04 -4.36 -13.34
C LEU A 200 36.60 -5.67 -12.76
N LEU A 201 37.08 -6.60 -13.59
CA LEU A 201 37.55 -7.93 -13.16
C LEU A 201 38.58 -7.90 -12.03
N PHE A 202 39.50 -6.94 -12.05
CA PHE A 202 40.56 -6.79 -11.05
C PHE A 202 40.15 -5.94 -9.85
N GLN A 203 38.91 -5.46 -9.82
CA GLN A 203 38.42 -4.57 -8.78
C GLN A 203 37.65 -5.35 -7.70
N HIS A 204 38.42 -5.98 -6.81
CA HIS A 204 37.91 -6.88 -5.77
C HIS A 204 36.83 -6.27 -4.86
N THR A 205 36.82 -4.95 -4.66
CA THR A 205 35.87 -4.24 -3.80
C THR A 205 34.42 -4.48 -4.21
N LEU A 206 34.09 -4.38 -5.51
CA LEU A 206 32.72 -4.57 -6.01
C LEU A 206 32.29 -6.04 -5.98
N ASN A 207 33.20 -6.96 -6.28
CA ASN A 207 32.90 -8.40 -6.31
C ASN A 207 32.51 -8.95 -4.94
N GLY A 208 33.11 -8.40 -3.88
CA GLY A 208 32.82 -8.75 -2.48
C GLY A 208 31.55 -8.12 -1.90
N MET A 209 30.94 -7.14 -2.57
CA MET A 209 29.78 -6.44 -2.02
C MET A 209 28.50 -7.28 -2.07
N ASN A 210 27.69 -7.14 -1.02
CA ASN A 210 26.30 -7.55 -1.00
C ASN A 210 25.38 -6.44 -1.54
N THR A 211 24.12 -6.79 -1.81
CA THR A 211 23.11 -5.87 -2.36
C THR A 211 22.88 -4.64 -1.48
N ASP A 212 22.91 -4.79 -0.15
CA ASP A 212 22.82 -3.69 0.81
C ASP A 212 23.98 -2.69 0.69
N SER A 213 25.22 -3.17 0.56
CA SER A 213 26.40 -2.31 0.35
C SER A 213 26.30 -1.56 -0.97
N ILE A 214 25.81 -2.21 -2.03
CA ILE A 214 25.60 -1.62 -3.36
C ILE A 214 24.54 -0.52 -3.27
N SER A 215 23.41 -0.81 -2.61
CA SER A 215 22.34 0.16 -2.36
C SER A 215 22.86 1.40 -1.62
N LYS A 216 23.61 1.20 -0.52
CA LYS A 216 24.18 2.31 0.27
C LYS A 216 25.18 3.15 -0.53
N ARG A 217 25.98 2.50 -1.39
CA ARG A 217 26.92 3.23 -2.26
C ARG A 217 26.18 4.06 -3.32
N CYS A 218 25.17 3.47 -3.95
CA CYS A 218 24.31 4.19 -4.89
C CYS A 218 23.66 5.40 -4.20
N ASP A 219 23.06 5.22 -3.01
CA ASP A 219 22.44 6.31 -2.23
C ASP A 219 23.43 7.41 -1.83
N TYR A 220 24.68 7.06 -1.56
CA TYR A 220 25.73 8.05 -1.33
C TYR A 220 25.98 8.89 -2.58
N ARG A 221 26.14 8.27 -3.75
CA ARG A 221 26.36 8.98 -5.03
C ARG A 221 25.14 9.79 -5.46
N MET A 222 23.94 9.23 -5.35
CA MET A 222 22.70 9.92 -5.63
C MET A 222 22.51 11.18 -4.78
N ARG A 223 22.87 11.14 -3.49
CA ARG A 223 22.84 12.34 -2.63
C ARG A 223 23.85 13.41 -3.02
N GLN A 224 24.95 13.03 -3.66
CA GLN A 224 25.90 13.99 -4.21
C GLN A 224 25.35 14.62 -5.49
N LEU A 225 24.76 13.82 -6.38
CA LEU A 225 24.07 14.31 -7.57
C LEU A 225 22.92 15.27 -7.24
N GLU A 226 22.17 15.05 -6.15
CA GLU A 226 21.12 15.99 -5.72
C GLU A 226 21.64 17.34 -5.20
N ARG A 227 22.93 17.46 -4.90
CA ARG A 227 23.56 18.68 -4.36
C ARG A 227 24.37 19.46 -5.40
N GLU A 228 24.72 18.81 -6.51
CA GLU A 228 25.37 19.40 -7.68
C GLU A 228 24.34 20.11 -8.56
#